data_AF-A0A512C3F4-F1
#
_entry.id   AF-A0A512C3F4-F1
#
_cell.length_a   1.000
_cell.length_b   1.000
_cell.length_c   1.000
_cell.angle_alpha   90.00
_cell.angle_beta   90.00
_cell.angle_gamma   90.00
#
_symmetry.space_group_name_H-M   'P 1'
#
loop_
_entity.id
_entity.type
_entity.pdbx_description
1 polymer ?
#
loop_
_entity_poly.entity_id
_entity_poly.type
_entity_poly.pdbx_seq_one_letter_code
_entity_poly.pdbx_strand_id
1 'polypeptide(L)' 'MTSDHIAHGTPAAYREFIHETLAMAQIQAQLGTTYAALGDDAGLEYAMRRLVAYMRAAVDTFKDLKAQKEPEEFQ' A
#
# COMPACT_ATOMS: atom_id res chain seq x y z
N MET A 1 27.05 -0.37 -20.15
CA MET A 1 25.60 -0.33 -19.85
C MET A 1 25.21 -1.72 -19.40
N THR A 2 25.40 -2.02 -18.14
CA THR A 2 24.93 -3.26 -17.53
C THR A 2 23.42 -3.14 -17.38
N SER A 3 22.70 -4.04 -18.04
CA SER A 3 21.26 -4.17 -17.88
C SER A 3 20.99 -4.58 -16.44
N ASP A 4 20.70 -3.61 -15.57
CA ASP A 4 20.15 -3.87 -14.25
C ASP A 4 18.83 -4.60 -14.46
N HIS A 5 18.85 -5.91 -14.24
CA HIS A 5 17.63 -6.69 -14.08
C HIS A 5 16.93 -6.12 -12.85
N ILE A 6 16.01 -5.18 -13.05
CA ILE A 6 15.08 -4.76 -12.01
C ILE A 6 14.19 -5.98 -11.75
N ALA A 7 14.62 -6.82 -10.81
CA ALA A 7 13.81 -7.91 -10.32
C ALA A 7 12.61 -7.30 -9.60
N HIS A 8 11.50 -7.16 -10.34
CA HIS A 8 10.21 -6.88 -9.76
C HIS A 8 9.91 -8.02 -8.78
N GLY A 9 9.93 -7.72 -7.48
CA GLY A 9 9.75 -8.70 -6.41
C GLY A 9 11.00 -9.05 -5.59
N THR A 10 11.92 -8.11 -5.35
CA THR A 10 12.86 -8.28 -4.21
C THR A 10 12.20 -7.82 -2.90
N PRO A 11 12.61 -8.33 -1.72
CA PRO A 11 12.10 -7.84 -0.44
C PRO A 11 12.28 -6.32 -0.24
N ALA A 12 13.23 -5.68 -0.93
CA ALA A 12 13.39 -4.23 -0.91
C ALA A 12 12.26 -3.54 -1.69
N ALA A 13 11.96 -3.99 -2.90
CA ALA A 13 10.89 -3.46 -3.73
C ALA A 13 9.50 -3.60 -3.05
N TYR A 14 9.23 -4.72 -2.38
CA TYR A 14 8.00 -4.87 -1.59
C TYR A 14 7.87 -3.81 -0.48
N ARG A 15 8.96 -3.55 0.25
CA ARG A 15 8.96 -2.55 1.33
C ARG A 15 8.77 -1.14 0.80
N GLU A 16 9.41 -0.82 -0.33
CA GLU A 16 9.25 0.46 -1.02
C GLU A 16 7.80 0.68 -1.46
N PHE A 17 7.20 -0.31 -2.11
CA PHE A 17 5.78 -0.24 -2.50
C PHE A 17 4.85 -0.07 -1.28
N ILE A 18 5.08 -0.81 -0.20
CA ILE A 18 4.29 -0.68 1.04
C ILE A 18 4.43 0.73 1.60
N HIS A 19 5.65 1.28 1.64
CA HIS A 19 5.91 2.64 2.11
C HIS A 19 5.15 3.69 1.29
N GLU A 20 5.25 3.64 -0.04
CA GLU A 20 4.54 4.56 -0.93
C GLU A 20 3.02 4.42 -0.80
N THR A 21 2.51 3.18 -0.70
CA THR A 21 1.08 2.91 -0.54
C THR A 21 0.56 3.43 0.80
N LEU A 22 1.32 3.28 1.88
CA LEU A 22 0.97 3.84 3.19
C LEU A 22 1.01 5.38 3.19
N ALA A 23 1.92 6.01 2.45
CA ALA A 23 1.92 7.46 2.27
C ALA A 23 0.63 7.92 1.57
N MET A 24 0.14 7.18 0.57
CA MET A 24 -1.15 7.47 -0.06
C MET A 24 -2.33 7.27 0.90
N ALA A 25 -2.31 6.22 1.72
CA ALA A 25 -3.32 6.00 2.77
C ALA A 25 -3.35 7.18 3.76
N GLN A 26 -2.18 7.66 4.20
CA GLN A 26 -2.07 8.81 5.10
C GLN A 26 -2.74 10.07 4.52
N ILE A 27 -2.51 10.36 3.23
CA ILE A 27 -3.14 11.50 2.55
C ILE A 27 -4.67 11.36 2.58
N GLN A 28 -5.20 10.17 2.28
CA GLN A 28 -6.64 9.93 2.29
C GLN A 28 -7.25 10.05 3.69
N ALA A 29 -6.53 9.62 4.73
CA ALA A 29 -6.97 9.81 6.11
C ALA A 29 -7.06 11.30 6.47
N GLN A 30 -6.05 12.10 6.10
CA GLN A 30 -6.06 13.55 6.31
C GLN A 30 -7.22 14.24 5.57
N LEU A 31 -7.43 13.88 4.30
CA LEU A 31 -8.57 14.39 3.51
C LEU A 31 -9.91 13.99 4.15
N GLY A 32 -10.06 12.75 4.60
CA GLY A 32 -11.25 12.28 5.30
C GLY A 32 -11.58 13.11 6.54
N THR A 33 -10.57 13.42 7.37
CA THR A 33 -10.79 14.31 8.53
C THR A 33 -11.21 15.72 8.12
N THR A 34 -10.66 16.24 7.02
CA THR A 34 -11.00 17.57 6.50
C THR A 34 -12.44 17.60 5.98
N TYR A 35 -12.82 16.63 5.16
CA TYR A 35 -14.19 16.54 4.62
C TYR A 35 -15.23 16.35 5.72
N ALA A 36 -14.95 15.53 6.72
CA ALA A 36 -15.82 15.38 7.88
C ALA A 36 -16.01 16.71 8.65
N ALA A 37 -14.94 17.49 8.84
CA ALA A 37 -15.02 18.80 9.50
C ALA A 37 -15.81 19.84 8.68
N LEU A 38 -15.83 19.71 7.35
CA LEU A 38 -16.57 20.60 6.44
C LEU A 38 -18.02 20.16 6.21
N GLY A 39 -18.42 18.96 6.65
CA GLY A 39 -19.72 18.37 6.32
C GLY A 39 -19.84 17.94 4.84
N ASP A 40 -18.71 17.69 4.17
CA ASP A 40 -18.67 17.18 2.79
C ASP A 40 -18.72 15.65 2.80
N ASP A 41 -19.93 15.10 2.87
CA ASP A 41 -20.14 13.65 2.96
C ASP A 41 -19.69 12.90 1.69
N ALA A 42 -19.76 13.53 0.52
CA ALA A 42 -19.33 12.92 -0.73
C ALA A 42 -17.81 12.80 -0.80
N GLY A 43 -17.09 13.87 -0.41
CA GLY A 43 -15.64 13.85 -0.26
C GLY A 43 -15.20 12.83 0.80
N LEU A 44 -15.90 12.80 1.94
CA LEU A 44 -15.63 11.85 3.02
C LEU A 44 -15.77 10.40 2.55
N GLU A 45 -16.87 10.05 1.89
CA GLU A 45 -17.10 8.69 1.38
C GLU A 45 -15.99 8.28 0.40
N TYR A 46 -15.61 9.18 -0.51
CA TYR A 46 -14.56 8.93 -1.48
C TYR A 46 -13.20 8.68 -0.79
N ALA A 47 -12.82 9.57 0.14
CA ALA A 47 -11.56 9.46 0.87
C ALA A 47 -11.50 8.15 1.68
N MET A 48 -12.60 7.77 2.34
CA MET A 48 -12.72 6.51 3.09
C MET A 48 -12.55 5.28 2.19
N ARG A 49 -13.19 5.27 1.00
CA ARG A 49 -13.04 4.16 0.04
C ARG A 49 -11.60 4.03 -0.45
N ARG A 50 -10.93 5.15 -0.77
CA ARG A 50 -9.52 5.15 -1.21
C ARG A 50 -8.57 4.72 -0.10
N LEU A 51 -8.80 5.18 1.14
CA LEU A 51 -8.04 4.75 2.31
C LEU A 51 -8.09 3.22 2.47
N VAL A 52 -9.29 2.63 2.43
CA VAL A 52 -9.46 1.17 2.52
C VAL A 52 -8.74 0.45 1.38
N ALA A 53 -8.80 0.96 0.16
CA ALA A 53 -8.13 0.36 -0.99
C ALA A 53 -6.60 0.34 -0.81
N TYR A 54 -5.99 1.45 -0.41
CA TYR A 54 -4.55 1.51 -0.16
C TYR A 54 -4.13 0.62 1.02
N MET A 55 -4.90 0.61 2.11
CA MET A 55 -4.61 -0.27 3.25
C MET A 55 -4.67 -1.76 2.87
N ARG A 56 -5.66 -2.16 2.05
CA ARG A 56 -5.74 -3.53 1.53
C ARG A 56 -4.53 -3.88 0.67
N ALA A 57 -4.17 -3.01 -0.27
CA ALA A 57 -2.99 -3.21 -1.12
C ALA A 57 -1.71 -3.37 -0.29
N ALA A 58 -1.46 -2.47 0.68
CA ALA A 58 -0.29 -2.56 1.55
C ALA A 58 -0.26 -3.87 2.37
N VAL A 59 -1.40 -4.31 2.90
CA VAL A 59 -1.50 -5.55 3.68
C VAL A 59 -1.28 -6.78 2.80
N ASP A 60 -1.85 -6.82 1.60
CA ASP A 60 -1.66 -7.95 0.68
C ASP A 60 -0.21 -8.03 0.21
N THR A 61 0.40 -6.90 -0.17
CA THR A 61 1.83 -6.85 -0.50
C THR A 61 2.73 -7.24 0.68
N PHE A 62 2.33 -6.94 1.92
CA PHE A 62 3.06 -7.40 3.10
C PHE A 62 3.00 -8.92 3.29
N LYS A 63 1.88 -9.57 2.93
CA LYS A 63 1.80 -11.05 2.93
C LYS A 63 2.78 -11.63 1.91
N ASP A 64 2.85 -11.05 0.71
CA ASP A 64 3.81 -11.48 -0.32
C ASP A 64 5.26 -11.33 0.16
N LEU A 65 5.59 -10.21 0.82
CA LEU A 65 6.91 -10.01 1.43
C LEU A 65 7.24 -11.07 2.49
N LYS A 66 6.25 -11.56 3.25
CA LYS A 66 6.47 -12.65 4.20
C LYS A 66 6.66 -13.98 3.50
N ALA A 67 5.88 -14.27 2.47
CA ALA A 67 6.00 -15.48 1.67
C ALA A 67 7.38 -15.61 1.01
N GLN A 68 8.02 -14.49 0.60
CA GLN A 68 9.40 -14.51 0.09
C GLN A 68 10.46 -14.94 1.11
N LYS A 69 10.16 -14.89 2.41
CA LYS A 69 11.11 -15.23 3.49
C LYS A 69 10.96 -16.68 3.96
N GLU A 70 9.85 -17.33 3.62
CA GLU A 70 9.62 -18.73 3.89
C GLU A 70 10.01 -19.50 2.62
N PRO A 71 11.18 -20.15 2.57
CA PRO A 71 11.50 -20.98 1.42
C PRO A 71 10.43 -22.07 1.33
N GLU A 72 9.86 -22.25 0.14
CA GLU A 72 9.07 -23.43 -0.19
C GLU A 72 9.93 -24.66 0.14
N GLU A 73 9.63 -25.33 1.26
CA GLU A 73 10.10 -26.68 1.50
C GLU A 73 9.41 -27.56 0.44
N PHE A 74 10.13 -27.80 -0.66
CA PHE A 74 9.77 -28.82 -1.63
C PHE A 74 9.74 -30.17 -0.89
N GLN A 75 8.55 -30.76 -0.75
CA GLN A 75 8.36 -32.19 -0.46
C GLN A 75 8.29 -33.00 -1.75
#